data_AF-A0A7Z0E9Z6-F1
#
_entry.id   AF-A0A7Z0E9Z6-F1
#
_cell.length_a   1.000
_cell.length_b   1.000
_cell.length_c   1.000
_cell.angle_alpha   90.00
_cell.angle_beta   90.00
_cell.angle_gamma   90.00
#
_symmetry.space_group_name_H-M   'P 1'
#
loop_
_entity.id
_entity.type
_entity.pdbx_description
1 polymer ?
#
loop_
_entity_poly.entity_id
_entity_poly.type
_entity_poly.pdbx_seq_one_letter_code
_entity_poly.pdbx_strand_id
1 'polypeptide(L)'
;MTFSQHGPGEHRRGPAPTSSLKDAVERGGFYPSLVLHTLNEALDEREASHQIVHVDTHFDMEEVHRHITVLALADDIVVVAHLDDHDLEADDGPGFGHGDSPHPRRADTVARISTEVVPVSRIRSLILSEVHRTPEDFTPERSLAEVSLNLTWTGGARFDTYPAECGNPECVADHGDTGNWVPEDIALRIAATAEGDTAVDEARGFVRALRRACIRHVR
;
A
#
# COMPACT_ATOMS: atom_id res chain seq x y z
N MET A 1 -26.18 9.08 -49.63
CA MET A 1 -24.96 9.26 -48.83
C MET A 1 -25.34 10.15 -47.66
N THR A 2 -25.54 9.58 -46.48
CA THR A 2 -25.96 10.32 -45.29
C THR A 2 -24.94 10.03 -44.20
N PHE A 3 -24.07 11.01 -43.92
CA PHE A 3 -23.06 10.92 -42.88
C PHE A 3 -23.74 11.08 -41.52
N SER A 4 -23.75 10.01 -40.72
CA SER A 4 -24.18 10.06 -39.32
C SER A 4 -23.02 10.56 -38.48
N GLN A 5 -23.18 11.74 -37.89
CA GLN A 5 -22.21 12.37 -37.00
C GLN A 5 -22.13 11.56 -35.69
N HIS A 6 -20.94 11.06 -35.35
CA HIS A 6 -20.67 10.42 -34.06
C HIS A 6 -20.57 11.52 -32.98
N GLY A 7 -21.44 11.44 -31.97
CA GLY A 7 -21.32 12.25 -30.76
C GLY A 7 -20.08 11.88 -29.93
N PRO A 8 -19.64 12.75 -28.99
CA PRO A 8 -18.49 12.48 -28.14
C PRO A 8 -18.76 11.24 -27.29
N GLY A 9 -17.83 10.28 -27.35
CA GLY A 9 -17.97 8.98 -26.68
C GLY A 9 -18.14 9.15 -25.18
N GLU A 10 -19.26 8.67 -24.67
CA GLU A 10 -19.48 8.50 -23.23
C GLU A 10 -18.42 7.54 -22.70
N HIS A 11 -17.47 8.08 -21.93
CA HIS A 11 -16.45 7.29 -21.26
C HIS A 11 -17.15 6.27 -20.37
N ARG A 12 -17.14 4.99 -20.76
CA ARG A 12 -17.58 3.89 -19.89
C ARG A 12 -16.74 3.93 -18.61
N ARG A 13 -17.26 4.58 -17.57
CA ARG A 13 -16.75 4.46 -16.21
C ARG A 13 -16.70 2.96 -15.92
N GLY A 14 -15.55 2.49 -15.42
CA GLY A 14 -15.48 1.13 -14.90
C GLY A 14 -16.49 0.95 -13.75
N PRO A 15 -16.69 -0.28 -13.26
CA PRO A 15 -17.50 -0.48 -12.07
C PRO A 15 -17.02 0.46 -10.95
N ALA A 16 -17.97 1.09 -10.27
CA ALA A 16 -17.70 1.99 -9.15
C ALA A 16 -17.00 1.22 -8.02
N PRO A 17 -16.23 1.90 -7.15
CA PRO A 17 -15.67 1.26 -5.97
C PRO A 17 -16.80 0.72 -5.09
N THR A 18 -16.52 -0.38 -4.37
CA THR A 18 -17.49 -1.03 -3.47
C THR A 18 -17.71 -0.27 -2.16
N SER A 19 -16.83 0.69 -1.84
CA SER A 19 -16.89 1.54 -0.65
C SER A 19 -16.31 2.93 -0.94
N SER A 20 -16.62 3.94 -0.12
CA SER A 20 -15.94 5.23 -0.19
C SER A 20 -14.55 5.16 0.47
N LEU A 21 -13.66 6.11 0.17
CA LEU A 21 -12.37 6.22 0.86
C LEU A 21 -12.54 6.31 2.39
N LYS A 22 -13.56 7.04 2.83
CA LYS A 22 -13.91 7.17 4.25
C LYS A 22 -14.23 5.82 4.85
N ASP A 23 -15.16 5.07 4.26
CA ASP A 23 -15.59 3.77 4.78
C ASP A 23 -14.43 2.77 4.81
N ALA A 24 -13.57 2.81 3.78
CA ALA A 24 -12.39 1.94 3.70
C ALA A 24 -11.38 2.22 4.82
N VAL A 25 -11.11 3.51 5.11
CA VAL A 25 -10.20 3.91 6.20
C VAL A 25 -10.81 3.62 7.58
N GLU A 26 -12.09 3.89 7.77
CA GLU A 26 -12.79 3.57 9.03
C GLU A 26 -12.79 2.07 9.31
N ARG A 27 -12.96 1.23 8.28
CA ARG A 27 -12.85 -0.23 8.39
C ARG A 27 -11.43 -0.69 8.75
N GLY A 28 -10.39 0.00 8.26
CA GLY A 28 -9.00 -0.26 8.64
C GLY A 28 -8.72 0.03 10.12
N GLY A 29 -9.41 1.01 10.72
CA GLY A 29 -9.46 1.21 12.17
C GLY A 29 -8.18 1.74 12.82
N PHE A 30 -7.12 2.02 12.06
CA PHE A 30 -5.84 2.51 12.57
C PHE A 30 -5.71 4.04 12.39
N TYR A 31 -5.92 4.78 13.47
CA TYR A 31 -5.98 6.26 13.52
C TYR A 31 -6.82 6.91 12.39
N PRO A 32 -8.09 6.47 12.17
CA PRO A 32 -8.86 6.85 10.98
C PRO A 32 -9.07 8.36 10.83
N SER A 33 -9.26 9.10 11.93
CA SER A 33 -9.42 10.56 11.87
C SER A 33 -8.16 11.27 11.39
N LEU A 34 -6.98 10.82 11.82
CA LEU A 34 -5.69 11.39 11.40
C LEU A 34 -5.41 11.05 9.93
N VAL A 35 -5.64 9.79 9.55
CA VAL A 35 -5.47 9.33 8.16
C VAL A 35 -6.39 10.11 7.22
N LEU A 36 -7.68 10.24 7.55
CA LEU A 36 -8.64 10.97 6.72
C LEU A 36 -8.34 12.46 6.63
N HIS A 37 -7.94 13.09 7.74
CA HIS A 37 -7.53 14.49 7.73
C HIS A 37 -6.38 14.72 6.74
N THR A 38 -5.31 13.92 6.87
CA THR A 38 -4.11 14.04 6.04
C THR A 38 -4.38 13.70 4.57
N LEU A 39 -5.21 12.68 4.30
CA LEU A 39 -5.62 12.33 2.93
C LEU A 39 -6.45 13.43 2.27
N ASN A 40 -7.38 14.05 3.01
CA ASN A 40 -8.19 15.15 2.48
C ASN A 40 -7.33 16.36 2.13
N GLU A 41 -6.32 16.68 2.94
CA GLU A 41 -5.34 17.73 2.62
C GLU A 41 -4.52 17.39 1.38
N ALA A 42 -4.04 16.13 1.26
CA ALA A 42 -3.24 15.70 0.12
C ALA A 42 -4.04 15.56 -1.18
N LEU A 43 -5.33 15.27 -1.10
CA LEU A 43 -6.23 15.15 -2.24
C LEU A 43 -6.67 16.51 -2.80
N ASP A 44 -6.60 17.58 -2.00
CA ASP A 44 -6.92 18.95 -2.42
C ASP A 44 -8.24 19.04 -3.19
N GLU A 45 -9.34 18.71 -2.51
CA GLU A 45 -10.72 18.67 -3.04
C GLU A 45 -11.02 17.59 -4.10
N ARG A 46 -10.03 16.80 -4.54
CA ARG A 46 -10.26 15.71 -5.49
C ARG A 46 -10.93 14.52 -4.83
N GLU A 47 -11.91 13.94 -5.52
CA GLU A 47 -12.55 12.71 -5.05
C GLU A 47 -11.73 11.47 -5.44
N ALA A 48 -11.44 10.62 -4.45
CA ALA A 48 -10.85 9.32 -4.70
C ALA A 48 -11.86 8.42 -5.43
N SER A 49 -11.55 8.06 -6.67
CA SER A 49 -12.38 7.19 -7.48
C SER A 49 -12.28 5.72 -7.08
N HIS A 50 -11.10 5.30 -6.59
CA HIS A 50 -10.80 3.95 -6.12
C HIS A 50 -9.69 4.06 -5.07
N GLN A 51 -9.66 3.11 -4.13
CA GLN A 51 -8.68 3.09 -3.07
C GLN A 51 -8.27 1.68 -2.68
N ILE A 52 -7.08 1.56 -2.11
CA ILE A 52 -6.63 0.42 -1.32
C ILE A 52 -6.32 0.94 0.06
N VAL A 53 -6.85 0.30 1.09
CA VAL A 53 -6.47 0.52 2.49
C VAL A 53 -5.96 -0.81 3.02
N HIS A 54 -4.66 -0.88 3.29
CA HIS A 54 -4.01 -2.08 3.80
C HIS A 54 -3.45 -1.76 5.19
N VAL A 55 -3.85 -2.56 6.18
CA VAL A 55 -3.32 -2.46 7.55
C VAL A 55 -2.56 -3.73 7.80
N ASP A 56 -1.29 -3.59 8.15
CA ASP A 56 -0.43 -4.70 8.51
C ASP A 56 -0.01 -4.57 9.98
N THR A 57 0.09 -5.71 10.65
CA THR A 57 0.51 -5.81 12.05
C THR A 57 1.69 -6.76 12.13
N HIS A 58 2.87 -6.19 12.29
CA HIS A 58 4.09 -6.94 12.52
C HIS A 58 4.36 -7.08 14.01
N PHE A 59 4.87 -8.26 14.40
CA PHE A 59 5.36 -8.53 15.74
C PHE A 59 6.88 -8.68 15.65
N ASP A 60 7.62 -7.80 16.31
CA ASP A 60 9.03 -8.05 16.63
C ASP A 60 9.13 -8.59 18.08
N MET A 61 10.31 -9.04 18.48
CA MET A 61 10.58 -9.70 19.77
C MET A 61 10.13 -8.88 20.99
N GLU A 62 9.98 -7.56 20.86
CA GLU A 62 9.61 -6.65 21.96
C GLU A 62 8.42 -5.71 21.64
N GLU A 63 8.03 -5.53 20.37
CA GLU A 63 7.01 -4.53 19.99
C GLU A 63 6.04 -5.00 18.88
N VAL A 64 4.84 -4.42 18.92
CA VAL A 64 3.81 -4.61 17.88
C VAL A 64 3.80 -3.36 17.00
N HIS A 65 4.32 -3.49 15.78
CA HIS A 65 4.28 -2.41 14.79
C HIS A 65 3.02 -2.56 13.94
N ARG A 66 2.08 -1.64 14.14
CA ARG A 66 0.95 -1.47 13.24
C ARG A 66 1.27 -0.38 12.24
N HIS A 67 1.00 -0.65 10.97
CA HIS A 67 1.06 0.40 9.96
C HIS A 67 -0.13 0.29 9.01
N ILE A 68 -0.52 1.42 8.46
CA ILE A 68 -1.56 1.54 7.44
C ILE A 68 -0.98 2.18 6.20
N THR A 69 -1.21 1.54 5.06
CA THR A 69 -0.88 2.01 3.73
C THR A 69 -2.16 2.29 2.96
N VAL A 70 -2.35 3.52 2.49
CA VAL A 70 -3.50 3.93 1.70
C VAL A 70 -3.03 4.38 0.32
N LEU A 71 -3.63 3.82 -0.74
CA LEU A 71 -3.50 4.32 -2.10
C LEU A 71 -4.86 4.85 -2.53
N ALA A 72 -4.93 6.10 -2.96
CA ALA A 72 -6.17 6.73 -3.45
C ALA A 72 -5.96 7.27 -4.86
N LEU A 73 -6.68 6.74 -5.84
CA LEU A 73 -6.64 7.17 -7.23
C LEU A 73 -7.67 8.28 -7.46
N ALA A 74 -7.19 9.49 -7.73
CA ALA A 74 -8.01 10.66 -8.02
C ALA A 74 -7.60 11.26 -9.36
N ASP A 75 -8.41 11.04 -10.38
CA ASP A 75 -8.18 11.45 -11.77
C ASP A 75 -6.81 11.03 -12.35
N ASP A 76 -5.85 11.96 -12.32
CA ASP A 76 -4.50 11.86 -12.90
C ASP A 76 -3.39 11.72 -11.85
N ILE A 77 -3.75 11.53 -10.58
CA ILE A 77 -2.81 11.29 -9.48
C ILE A 77 -3.20 10.05 -8.66
N VAL A 78 -2.20 9.45 -8.02
CA VAL A 78 -2.36 8.53 -6.90
C VAL A 78 -1.78 9.20 -5.67
N VAL A 79 -2.61 9.41 -4.64
CA VAL A 79 -2.11 9.79 -3.31
C VAL A 79 -1.78 8.51 -2.56
N VAL A 80 -0.55 8.43 -2.07
CA VAL A 80 -0.07 7.34 -1.23
C VAL A 80 0.12 7.89 0.17
N ALA A 81 -0.48 7.27 1.18
CA ALA A 81 -0.28 7.61 2.58
C ALA A 81 0.23 6.40 3.35
N HIS A 82 1.22 6.61 4.20
CA HIS A 82 1.71 5.60 5.14
C HIS A 82 1.67 6.19 6.54
N LEU A 83 1.08 5.47 7.48
CA LEU A 83 1.14 5.81 8.89
C LEU A 83 1.65 4.61 9.68
N ASP A 84 2.63 4.87 10.53
CA ASP A 84 3.11 3.96 11.57
C ASP A 84 3.08 4.65 12.94
N ASP A 85 3.09 3.88 14.01
CA ASP A 85 3.32 4.37 15.37
C ASP A 85 4.44 3.59 16.07
N HIS A 86 5.06 4.24 17.04
CA HIS A 86 6.04 3.65 17.95
C HIS A 86 5.89 4.29 19.32
N ASP A 87 6.26 3.53 20.35
CA ASP A 87 6.30 4.04 21.72
C ASP A 87 7.59 4.85 21.90
N LEU A 88 7.49 6.08 22.43
CA LEU A 88 8.69 6.83 22.80
C LEU A 88 9.36 6.13 23.99
N GLU A 89 10.56 5.58 23.76
CA GLU A 89 11.42 5.13 24.86
C GLU A 89 11.51 6.25 25.89
N ALA A 90 11.22 5.91 27.15
CA ALA A 90 11.39 6.86 28.24
C ALA A 90 12.86 7.25 28.27
N ASP A 91 13.17 8.53 28.06
CA ASP A 91 14.53 9.07 28.12
C ASP A 91 15.16 8.67 29.47
N ASP A 92 16.07 7.69 29.46
CA ASP A 92 16.92 7.28 30.59
C ASP A 92 18.01 8.34 30.90
N GLY A 93 17.85 9.57 30.39
CA GLY A 93 18.62 10.72 30.81
C GLY A 93 18.57 10.91 32.33
N PRO A 94 19.67 11.33 32.99
CA PRO A 94 19.73 11.44 34.44
C PRO A 94 18.68 12.45 34.89
N GLY A 95 17.58 11.93 35.42
CA GLY A 95 16.44 12.71 35.84
C GLY A 95 16.85 13.75 36.88
N PHE A 96 16.89 15.02 36.49
CA PHE A 96 16.64 16.12 37.42
C PHE A 96 15.13 16.18 37.70
N GLY A 97 14.59 15.10 38.26
CA GLY A 97 13.20 14.96 38.66
C GLY A 97 13.14 14.77 40.17
N HIS A 98 12.63 15.78 40.87
CA HIS A 98 12.26 15.64 42.28
C HIS A 98 11.37 14.41 42.47
N GLY A 99 11.71 13.61 43.48
CA GLY A 99 10.98 12.39 43.85
C GLY A 99 9.48 12.62 44.09
N ASP A 100 8.73 11.52 44.02
CA ASP A 100 7.31 11.36 44.35
C ASP A 100 6.28 11.63 43.23
N SER A 101 6.49 11.11 42.02
CA SER A 101 5.36 10.81 41.11
C SER A 101 5.09 9.29 41.07
N PRO A 102 3.95 8.80 41.62
CA PRO A 102 3.63 7.38 41.76
C PRO A 102 3.04 6.77 40.46
N HIS A 103 3.33 7.36 39.30
CA HIS A 103 2.84 6.83 38.03
C HIS A 103 4.03 6.50 37.13
N PRO A 104 4.23 5.24 36.72
CA PRO A 104 5.15 4.96 35.63
C PRO A 104 4.68 5.81 34.44
N ARG A 105 5.55 6.67 33.90
CA ARG A 105 5.23 7.41 32.68
C ARG A 105 5.02 6.35 31.60
N ARG A 106 3.78 6.17 31.15
CA ARG A 106 3.47 5.40 29.95
C ARG A 106 4.32 6.03 28.84
N ALA A 107 5.09 5.23 28.11
CA ALA A 107 5.74 5.71 26.90
C ALA A 107 4.68 6.42 26.06
N ASP A 108 4.94 7.67 25.68
CA ASP A 108 4.02 8.43 24.85
C ASP A 108 4.10 7.82 23.44
N THR A 109 3.00 7.25 22.94
CA THR A 109 2.95 6.70 21.58
C THR A 109 2.96 7.85 20.56
N VAL A 110 3.88 7.81 19.60
CA VAL A 110 3.99 8.80 18.51
C VAL A 110 3.67 8.14 17.18
N ALA A 111 2.69 8.71 16.47
CA ALA A 111 2.36 8.31 15.11
C ALA A 111 3.05 9.22 14.09
N ARG A 112 3.64 8.64 13.05
CA ARG A 112 4.20 9.35 11.90
C ARG A 112 3.38 8.99 10.66
N ILE A 113 2.78 10.00 10.04
CA ILE A 113 2.11 9.88 8.74
C ILE A 113 2.90 10.62 7.66
N SER A 114 3.10 9.98 6.51
CA SER A 114 3.71 10.57 5.33
C SER A 114 2.77 10.41 4.14
N THR A 115 2.66 11.45 3.31
CA THR A 115 1.92 11.40 2.05
C THR A 115 2.83 11.68 0.86
N GLU A 116 2.56 10.99 -0.24
CA GLU A 116 3.18 11.22 -1.55
C GLU A 116 2.09 11.37 -2.60
N VAL A 117 2.19 12.41 -3.43
CA VAL A 117 1.28 12.63 -4.56
C VAL A 117 2.00 12.25 -5.84
N VAL A 118 1.58 11.13 -6.45
CA VAL A 118 2.22 10.53 -7.61
C VAL A 118 1.38 10.79 -8.86
N PRO A 119 1.84 11.62 -9.82
CA PRO A 119 1.17 11.72 -11.11
C PRO A 119 1.12 10.35 -11.78
N VAL A 120 -0.04 9.96 -12.29
CA VAL A 120 -0.26 8.69 -12.99
C VAL A 120 0.71 8.53 -14.17
N SER A 121 1.07 9.64 -14.84
CA SER A 121 2.06 9.65 -15.92
C SER A 121 3.49 9.33 -15.49
N ARG A 122 3.79 9.31 -14.18
CA ARG A 122 5.09 8.90 -13.62
C ARG A 122 5.14 7.44 -13.22
N ILE A 123 4.02 6.73 -13.21
CA ILE A 123 4.00 5.29 -12.92
C ILE A 123 4.69 4.57 -14.08
N ARG A 124 5.88 4.04 -13.81
CA ARG A 124 6.76 3.39 -14.79
C ARG A 124 6.35 1.94 -15.02
N SER A 125 6.01 1.22 -13.95
CA SER A 125 5.57 -0.17 -14.02
C SER A 125 4.49 -0.43 -12.98
N LEU A 126 3.55 -1.32 -13.36
CA LEU A 126 2.55 -1.90 -12.48
C LEU A 126 2.51 -3.40 -12.76
N ILE A 127 2.81 -4.19 -11.73
CA ILE A 127 2.72 -5.64 -11.76
C ILE A 127 1.60 -6.06 -10.81
N LEU A 128 0.70 -6.92 -11.30
CA LEU A 128 -0.35 -7.55 -10.49
C LEU A 128 -0.24 -9.05 -10.68
N SER A 129 -0.06 -9.77 -9.59
CA SER A 129 -0.15 -11.23 -9.52
C SER A 129 -1.45 -11.61 -8.81
N GLU A 130 -2.22 -12.54 -9.39
CA GLU A 130 -3.50 -12.99 -8.86
C GLU A 130 -3.38 -14.48 -8.45
N VAL A 131 -3.86 -14.85 -7.27
CA VAL A 131 -3.92 -16.25 -6.82
C VAL A 131 -5.36 -16.75 -6.91
N HIS A 132 -5.57 -17.81 -7.69
CA HIS A 132 -6.87 -18.46 -7.86
C HIS A 132 -6.94 -19.75 -7.05
N ARG A 133 -8.03 -19.95 -6.27
CA ARG A 133 -8.32 -21.24 -5.63
C ARG A 133 -8.90 -22.19 -6.67
N THR A 134 -8.56 -23.49 -6.60
CA THR A 134 -9.16 -24.56 -7.44
C THR A 134 -9.28 -24.12 -8.91
N PRO A 135 -8.16 -23.83 -9.60
CA PRO A 135 -8.16 -23.25 -10.95
C PRO A 135 -8.87 -24.11 -12.01
N GLU A 136 -9.04 -25.41 -11.77
CA GLU A 136 -9.82 -26.32 -12.61
C GLU A 136 -11.30 -25.93 -12.73
N ASP A 137 -11.85 -25.24 -11.72
CA ASP A 137 -13.23 -24.74 -11.66
C ASP A 137 -13.29 -23.21 -11.90
N PHE A 138 -12.44 -22.68 -12.77
CA PHE A 138 -12.36 -21.25 -13.01
C PHE A 138 -13.67 -20.68 -13.58
N THR A 139 -14.19 -19.64 -12.94
CA THR A 139 -15.20 -18.74 -13.50
C THR A 139 -14.78 -17.27 -13.29
N PRO A 140 -15.13 -16.35 -14.21
CA PRO A 140 -14.78 -14.93 -14.07
C PRO A 140 -15.34 -14.26 -12.80
N GLU A 141 -16.44 -14.76 -12.26
CA GLU A 141 -17.16 -14.22 -11.09
C GLU A 141 -16.58 -14.70 -9.76
N ARG A 142 -15.68 -15.71 -9.78
CA ARG A 142 -15.11 -16.26 -8.56
C ARG A 142 -14.09 -15.30 -7.95
N SER A 143 -14.20 -15.08 -6.64
CA SER A 143 -13.25 -14.26 -5.87
C SER A 143 -11.86 -14.87 -5.84
N LEU A 144 -10.86 -13.99 -5.88
CA LEU A 144 -9.45 -14.37 -5.79
C LEU A 144 -9.09 -14.78 -4.35
N ALA A 145 -8.09 -15.65 -4.21
CA ALA A 145 -7.50 -15.93 -2.90
C ALA A 145 -6.67 -14.75 -2.40
N GLU A 146 -5.94 -14.11 -3.31
CA GLU A 146 -4.94 -13.13 -2.99
C GLU A 146 -4.58 -12.33 -4.24
N VAL A 147 -4.17 -11.09 -4.03
CA VAL A 147 -3.49 -10.26 -5.03
C VAL A 147 -2.19 -9.72 -4.45
N SER A 148 -1.15 -9.70 -5.28
CA SER A 148 0.10 -8.98 -5.01
C SER A 148 0.28 -7.87 -6.03
N LEU A 149 0.40 -6.63 -5.56
CA LEU A 149 0.58 -5.41 -6.35
C LEU A 149 1.98 -4.85 -6.13
N ASN A 150 2.70 -4.58 -7.20
CA ASN A 150 3.95 -3.84 -7.18
C ASN A 150 3.87 -2.64 -8.13
N LEU A 151 4.24 -1.46 -7.64
CA LEU A 151 4.24 -0.19 -8.36
C LEU A 151 5.62 0.47 -8.29
N THR A 152 6.00 1.14 -9.39
CA THR A 152 7.25 1.92 -9.47
C THR A 152 7.04 3.26 -10.16
N TRP A 153 7.65 4.32 -9.65
CA TRP A 153 7.67 5.68 -10.19
C TRP A 153 8.94 6.48 -9.87
N THR A 154 9.61 6.30 -8.72
CA THR A 154 10.82 7.07 -8.40
C THR A 154 12.08 6.44 -9.02
N GLY A 155 12.07 5.11 -9.18
CA GLY A 155 13.26 4.33 -9.53
C GLY A 155 14.06 3.85 -8.31
N GLY A 156 13.51 4.00 -7.10
CA GLY A 156 13.96 3.30 -5.91
C GLY A 156 13.85 1.78 -6.06
N ALA A 157 14.57 1.08 -5.20
CA ALA A 157 14.56 -0.37 -5.15
C ALA A 157 14.97 -0.87 -3.78
N ARG A 158 14.45 -2.04 -3.45
CA ARG A 158 14.95 -2.85 -2.34
C ARG A 158 16.09 -3.73 -2.83
N PHE A 159 17.18 -3.75 -2.07
CA PHE A 159 18.32 -4.60 -2.34
C PHE A 159 18.41 -5.69 -1.26
N ASP A 160 18.09 -6.92 -1.64
CA ASP A 160 18.21 -8.08 -0.77
C ASP A 160 19.59 -8.68 -0.90
N THR A 161 20.28 -8.87 0.21
CA THR A 161 21.63 -9.40 0.24
C THR A 161 21.70 -10.66 1.10
N TYR A 162 22.41 -11.66 0.61
CA TYR A 162 22.68 -12.92 1.30
C TYR A 162 24.13 -13.35 1.05
N PRO A 163 24.75 -14.09 2.00
CA PRO A 163 26.08 -14.64 1.80
C PRO A 163 26.14 -15.51 0.54
N ALA A 164 27.18 -15.34 -0.26
CA ALA A 164 27.35 -16.12 -1.48
C ALA A 164 27.81 -17.57 -1.15
N GLU A 165 27.12 -18.56 -1.73
CA GLU A 165 27.46 -19.98 -1.57
C GLU A 165 28.21 -20.50 -2.80
N CYS A 166 29.29 -21.27 -2.59
CA CYS A 166 30.10 -21.85 -3.69
C CYS A 166 29.80 -23.33 -3.99
N GLY A 167 28.79 -23.91 -3.35
CA GLY A 167 28.37 -25.31 -3.53
C GLY A 167 29.33 -26.36 -2.96
N ASN A 168 30.49 -25.96 -2.42
CA ASN A 168 31.41 -26.84 -1.72
C ASN A 168 31.17 -26.76 -0.19
N PRO A 169 30.67 -27.82 0.45
CA PRO A 169 30.36 -27.82 1.89
C PRO A 169 31.61 -27.75 2.79
N GLU A 170 32.81 -28.02 2.26
CA GLU A 170 34.07 -27.90 3.00
C GLU A 170 34.74 -26.53 2.81
N CYS A 171 34.16 -25.64 2.00
CA CYS A 171 34.74 -24.33 1.75
C CYS A 171 34.51 -23.39 2.93
N VAL A 172 35.60 -22.82 3.46
CA VAL A 172 35.57 -21.81 4.55
C VAL A 172 35.95 -20.41 4.07
N ALA A 173 36.03 -20.21 2.75
CA ALA A 173 36.36 -18.93 2.17
C ALA A 173 35.14 -18.00 2.21
N ASP A 174 35.39 -16.71 2.50
CA ASP A 174 34.39 -15.66 2.33
C ASP A 174 34.28 -15.33 0.84
N HIS A 175 33.13 -15.63 0.26
CA HIS A 175 32.81 -15.36 -1.14
C HIS A 175 32.10 -14.03 -1.34
N GLY A 176 32.01 -13.22 -0.28
CA GLY A 176 31.23 -12.01 -0.24
C GLY A 176 29.74 -12.31 -0.28
N ASP A 177 29.01 -11.31 -0.71
CA ASP A 177 27.56 -11.31 -0.72
C ASP A 177 27.02 -11.34 -2.15
N THR A 178 25.93 -12.06 -2.35
CA THR A 178 25.10 -11.98 -3.55
C THR A 178 23.76 -11.36 -3.20
N GLY A 179 23.08 -10.79 -4.17
CA GLY A 179 21.83 -10.10 -3.90
C GLY A 179 20.91 -9.96 -5.07
N ASN A 180 19.67 -9.59 -4.77
CA ASN A 180 18.64 -9.30 -5.74
C ASN A 180 18.21 -7.84 -5.64
N TRP A 181 18.09 -7.18 -6.78
CA TRP A 181 17.61 -5.81 -6.88
C TRP A 181 16.15 -5.82 -7.32
N VAL A 182 15.26 -5.35 -6.46
CA VAL A 182 13.81 -5.34 -6.70
C VAL A 182 13.35 -3.89 -6.79
N PRO A 183 13.13 -3.34 -8.00
CA PRO A 183 12.57 -2.00 -8.17
C PRO A 183 11.15 -2.00 -7.62
N GLU A 184 10.91 -1.25 -6.55
CA GLU A 184 9.59 -1.10 -5.96
C GLU A 184 9.53 0.20 -5.17
N ASP A 185 8.48 0.97 -5.42
CA ASP A 185 8.09 2.09 -4.57
C ASP A 185 6.97 1.66 -3.62
N ILE A 186 6.05 0.82 -4.11
CA ILE A 186 5.03 0.15 -3.30
C ILE A 186 4.94 -1.31 -3.67
N ALA A 187 4.92 -2.16 -2.64
CA ALA A 187 4.56 -3.57 -2.73
C ALA A 187 3.47 -3.87 -1.69
N LEU A 188 2.34 -4.40 -2.14
CA LEU A 188 1.23 -4.81 -1.28
C LEU A 188 0.82 -6.24 -1.60
N ARG A 189 0.54 -7.01 -0.56
CA ARG A 189 -0.05 -8.35 -0.67
C ARG A 189 -1.32 -8.37 0.15
N ILE A 190 -2.43 -8.68 -0.51
CA ILE A 190 -3.77 -8.66 0.09
C ILE A 190 -4.39 -10.03 -0.13
N ALA A 191 -4.63 -10.75 0.95
CA ALA A 191 -5.15 -12.11 0.98
C ALA A 191 -6.55 -12.13 1.57
N ALA A 192 -7.49 -12.81 0.92
CA ALA A 192 -8.87 -12.92 1.38
C ALA A 192 -8.98 -13.55 2.77
N THR A 193 -8.02 -14.38 3.18
CA THR A 193 -8.00 -14.99 4.53
C THR A 193 -7.63 -14.01 5.64
N ALA A 194 -6.96 -12.90 5.32
CA ALA A 194 -6.51 -11.90 6.28
C ALA A 194 -7.35 -10.61 6.18
N GLU A 195 -7.50 -10.05 4.98
CA GLU A 195 -8.22 -8.78 4.77
C GLU A 195 -9.67 -8.95 4.28
N GLY A 196 -10.08 -10.19 3.94
CA GLY A 196 -11.41 -10.50 3.43
C GLY A 196 -11.56 -10.35 1.91
N ASP A 197 -12.57 -11.01 1.34
CA ASP A 197 -12.81 -11.01 -0.11
C ASP A 197 -13.03 -9.61 -0.68
N THR A 198 -13.70 -8.72 0.07
CA THR A 198 -13.95 -7.34 -0.34
C THR A 198 -12.65 -6.56 -0.55
N ALA A 199 -11.64 -6.73 0.30
CA ALA A 199 -10.37 -6.03 0.16
C ALA A 199 -9.61 -6.48 -1.10
N VAL A 200 -9.67 -7.78 -1.42
CA VAL A 200 -9.09 -8.35 -2.64
C VAL A 200 -9.79 -7.80 -3.89
N ASP A 201 -11.13 -7.74 -3.87
CA ASP A 201 -11.92 -7.18 -4.98
C ASP A 201 -11.69 -5.67 -5.16
N GLU A 202 -11.59 -4.91 -4.07
CA GLU A 202 -11.25 -3.49 -4.07
C GLU A 202 -9.86 -3.24 -4.67
N ALA A 203 -8.85 -4.03 -4.27
CA ALA A 203 -7.50 -3.93 -4.82
C ALA A 203 -7.46 -4.25 -6.31
N ARG A 204 -8.20 -5.29 -6.75
CA ARG A 204 -8.35 -5.61 -8.17
C ARG A 204 -9.06 -4.48 -8.93
N GLY A 205 -10.08 -3.88 -8.33
CA GLY A 205 -10.80 -2.72 -8.84
C GLY A 205 -9.89 -1.51 -9.03
N PHE A 206 -9.11 -1.17 -8.01
CA PHE A 206 -8.09 -0.13 -8.03
C PHE A 206 -7.09 -0.34 -9.15
N VAL A 207 -6.50 -1.54 -9.27
CA VAL A 207 -5.52 -1.83 -10.34
C VAL A 207 -6.14 -1.68 -11.73
N ARG A 208 -7.38 -2.15 -11.93
CA ARG A 208 -8.09 -1.95 -13.20
C ARG A 208 -8.31 -0.47 -13.51
N ALA A 209 -8.65 0.32 -12.50
CA ALA A 209 -8.84 1.77 -12.66
C ALA A 209 -7.52 2.48 -12.96
N LEU A 210 -6.45 2.13 -12.25
CA LEU A 210 -5.11 2.66 -12.42
C LEU A 210 -4.56 2.36 -13.82
N ARG A 211 -4.68 1.12 -14.30
CA ARG A 211 -4.30 0.75 -15.68
C ARG A 211 -5.00 1.61 -16.72
N ARG A 212 -6.31 1.87 -16.54
CA ARG A 212 -7.05 2.77 -17.45
C ARG A 212 -6.54 4.21 -17.35
N ALA A 213 -6.24 4.69 -16.14
CA ALA A 213 -5.68 6.03 -15.93
C ALA A 213 -4.31 6.16 -16.60
N CYS A 214 -3.40 5.19 -16.41
CA CYS A 214 -2.09 5.18 -17.05
C CYS A 214 -2.22 5.31 -18.56
N ILE A 215 -3.13 4.56 -19.21
CA ILE A 215 -3.37 4.64 -20.66
C ILE A 215 -3.92 6.02 -21.07
N ARG A 216 -4.84 6.61 -20.30
CA ARG A 216 -5.42 7.93 -20.60
C ARG A 216 -4.41 9.07 -20.47
N HIS A 217 -3.46 8.94 -19.56
CA HIS A 217 -2.48 9.97 -19.22
C HIS A 217 -1.07 9.64 -19.72
N VAL A 218 -0.93 8.69 -20.66
CA VAL A 218 0.32 8.52 -21.43
C VAL A 218 0.59 9.83 -22.16
N ARG A 219 1.77 10.41 -21.92
CA ARG A 219 2.32 11.48 -22.74
C ARG A 219 3.26 10.90 -23.77
#